data_AF-W4P394-F1
#
_entry.id   AF-W4P394-F1
#
_cell.length_a   1.000
_cell.length_b   1.000
_cell.length_c   1.000
_cell.angle_alpha   90.00
_cell.angle_beta   90.00
_cell.angle_gamma   90.00
#
_symmetry.space_group_name_H-M   'P 1'
#
loop_
_entity.id
_entity.type
_entity.pdbx_description
1 polymer ?
#
loop_
_entity_poly.entity_id
_entity_poly.type
_entity_poly.pdbx_seq_one_letter_code
_entity_poly.pdbx_strand_id
1 'polypeptide(L)'
;MGSLKNRHVCAATGDKIRIDFRLNDAFMGDVIRGNSRRIYLNVAGESCIDYVDIVKNGQTIARLSGPLTPVAPEGDTLRCKVKVDFGWNREEKYVHWQGKLSVDKGSIRSVTPCFRGAAFTSPQEGETEFHTHVNRILSIGEKETELDMYSTKNPNTTTAATQAVILDVEMPKSGKVIAEFNGKKFEHTLGELLEGSRSHFITGWLSEAILFNRAMPESCFTIEHYMEDKEPQRDTDYYYVRVRQRDGQWAWSSPIWAERT
;
A
#
# COMPACT_ATOMS: atom_id res chain seq x y z
N MET A 1 -6.23 17.37 -16.20
CA MET A 1 -6.19 16.75 -17.54
C MET A 1 -4.82 16.82 -18.24
N GLY A 2 -3.73 17.17 -17.54
CA GLY A 2 -2.39 17.33 -18.14
C GLY A 2 -1.45 16.11 -18.04
N SER A 3 -1.55 15.30 -16.99
CA SER A 3 -0.56 14.25 -16.70
C SER A 3 -0.44 13.16 -17.77
N LEU A 4 -1.57 12.69 -18.32
CA LEU A 4 -1.55 11.72 -19.43
C LEU A 4 -0.93 12.30 -20.71
N LYS A 5 -1.25 13.56 -21.05
CA LYS A 5 -0.67 14.24 -22.22
C LYS A 5 0.83 14.48 -22.06
N ASN A 6 1.26 14.79 -20.84
CA ASN A 6 2.66 15.04 -20.50
C ASN A 6 3.44 13.76 -20.16
N ARG A 7 2.80 12.59 -20.19
CA ARG A 7 3.37 11.30 -19.77
C ARG A 7 3.86 11.27 -18.31
N HIS A 8 3.33 12.15 -17.45
CA HIS A 8 3.61 12.18 -16.02
C HIS A 8 2.74 11.14 -15.31
N VAL A 9 2.94 9.87 -15.63
CA VAL A 9 2.10 8.77 -15.17
C VAL A 9 2.90 7.64 -14.56
N CYS A 10 2.26 6.90 -13.66
CA CYS A 10 2.75 5.63 -13.15
C CYS A 10 1.66 4.56 -13.33
N ALA A 11 2.08 3.32 -13.50
CA ALA A 11 1.19 2.15 -13.46
C ALA A 11 1.40 1.40 -12.15
N ALA A 12 0.34 0.87 -11.55
CA ALA A 12 0.41 0.02 -10.36
C ALA A 12 -0.59 -1.14 -10.47
N THR A 13 -0.30 -2.28 -9.87
CA THR A 13 -1.13 -3.50 -9.98
C THR A 13 -2.24 -3.60 -8.93
N GLY A 14 -2.22 -2.77 -7.88
CA GLY A 14 -3.19 -2.82 -6.80
C GLY A 14 -2.93 -1.72 -5.79
N ASP A 15 -1.97 -1.96 -4.90
CA ASP A 15 -1.65 -1.02 -3.82
C ASP A 15 -1.10 0.31 -4.34
N LYS A 16 -1.36 1.38 -3.56
CA LYS A 16 -0.85 2.70 -3.87
C LYS A 16 0.65 2.76 -3.63
N ILE A 17 1.44 2.84 -4.69
CA ILE A 17 2.89 3.04 -4.59
C ILE A 17 3.23 4.42 -5.11
N ARG A 18 3.77 5.29 -4.25
CA ARG A 18 4.25 6.62 -4.63
C ARG A 18 5.68 6.52 -5.14
N ILE A 19 5.95 7.11 -6.30
CA ILE A 19 7.27 7.20 -6.92
C ILE A 19 7.52 8.67 -7.24
N ASP A 20 8.51 9.28 -6.61
CA ASP A 20 9.15 10.52 -7.07
C ASP A 20 10.48 10.12 -7.73
N PHE A 21 10.50 10.17 -9.06
CA PHE A 21 11.67 9.82 -9.85
C PHE A 21 12.07 11.01 -10.72
N ARG A 22 13.32 11.45 -10.55
CA ARG A 22 13.86 12.63 -11.21
C ARG A 22 15.20 12.36 -11.85
N LEU A 23 15.42 13.04 -12.96
CA LEU A 23 16.69 13.06 -13.68
C LEU A 23 17.08 14.53 -13.88
N ASN A 24 18.14 14.97 -13.19
CA ASN A 24 18.43 16.38 -12.98
C ASN A 24 17.20 17.07 -12.38
N ASP A 25 16.66 18.08 -13.06
CA ASP A 25 15.47 18.81 -12.62
C ASP A 25 14.17 18.30 -13.26
N ALA A 26 14.27 17.26 -14.11
CA ALA A 26 13.14 16.73 -14.87
C ALA A 26 12.41 15.60 -14.13
N PHE A 27 11.12 15.48 -14.42
CA PHE A 27 10.22 14.52 -13.82
C PHE A 27 9.92 13.35 -14.76
N MET A 28 9.43 12.23 -14.22
CA MET A 28 9.00 11.08 -15.03
C MET A 28 8.06 11.50 -16.17
N GLY A 29 8.39 11.14 -17.42
CA GLY A 29 7.68 11.54 -18.64
C GLY A 29 8.36 12.63 -19.48
N ASP A 30 9.33 13.34 -18.90
CA ASP A 30 10.04 14.45 -19.56
C ASP A 30 11.17 14.00 -20.50
N VAL A 31 11.61 14.93 -21.35
CA VAL A 31 12.79 14.80 -22.20
C VAL A 31 13.81 15.86 -21.77
N ILE A 32 15.05 15.46 -21.55
CA ILE A 32 16.16 16.35 -21.20
C ILE A 32 17.31 16.22 -22.19
N ARG A 33 18.20 17.23 -22.22
CA ARG A 33 19.50 17.19 -22.90
C ARG A 33 20.62 17.29 -21.90
N GLY A 34 21.64 16.44 -22.03
CA GLY A 34 22.82 16.51 -21.18
C GLY A 34 23.52 15.17 -21.00
N ASN A 35 24.85 15.24 -20.85
CA ASN A 35 25.70 14.06 -20.67
C ASN A 35 25.83 13.65 -19.18
N SER A 36 25.65 14.57 -18.23
CA SER A 36 25.58 14.27 -16.78
C SER A 36 24.13 14.12 -16.33
N ARG A 37 23.85 13.03 -15.61
CA ARG A 37 22.50 12.63 -15.24
C ARG A 37 22.42 12.32 -13.75
N ARG A 38 21.98 13.31 -12.97
CA ARG A 38 21.77 13.16 -11.53
C ARG A 38 20.41 12.49 -11.31
N ILE A 39 20.41 11.30 -10.77
CA ILE A 39 19.20 10.53 -10.51
C ILE A 39 18.81 10.73 -9.05
N TYR A 40 17.56 11.13 -8.82
CA TYR A 40 16.93 11.11 -7.51
C TYR A 40 15.71 10.20 -7.54
N LEU A 41 15.55 9.44 -6.46
CA LEU A 41 14.45 8.52 -6.27
C LEU A 41 13.97 8.58 -4.83
N ASN A 42 12.66 8.77 -4.65
CA ASN A 42 11.97 8.55 -3.37
C ASN A 42 10.72 7.70 -3.62
N VAL A 43 10.60 6.59 -2.91
CA VAL A 43 9.51 5.63 -3.04
C VAL A 43 8.85 5.44 -1.69
N ALA A 44 7.51 5.41 -1.68
CA ALA A 44 6.73 5.04 -0.50
C ALA A 44 5.57 4.11 -0.88
N GLY A 45 5.58 2.88 -0.35
CA GLY A 45 4.54 1.87 -0.57
C GLY A 45 3.56 1.74 0.59
N GLU A 46 2.46 1.00 0.38
CA GLU A 46 1.50 0.60 1.42
C GLU A 46 1.87 -0.70 2.17
N SER A 47 2.98 -1.31 1.77
CA SER A 47 3.55 -2.56 2.27
C SER A 47 5.08 -2.48 2.16
N CYS A 48 5.81 -3.34 2.87
CA CYS A 48 7.27 -3.31 2.82
C CYS A 48 7.77 -3.51 1.38
N ILE A 49 8.76 -2.70 0.98
CA ILE A 49 9.41 -2.78 -0.31
C ILE A 49 10.28 -4.04 -0.35
N ASP A 50 10.14 -4.83 -1.41
CA ASP A 50 11.07 -5.93 -1.70
C ASP A 50 12.32 -5.35 -2.38
N TYR A 51 12.13 -4.64 -3.49
CA TYR A 51 13.19 -3.85 -4.12
C TYR A 51 12.64 -2.76 -5.04
N VAL A 52 13.53 -1.80 -5.36
CA VAL A 52 13.36 -0.81 -6.42
C VAL A 52 14.49 -0.94 -7.42
N ASP A 53 14.16 -1.08 -8.69
CA ASP A 53 15.14 -1.08 -9.78
C ASP A 53 15.11 0.25 -10.52
N ILE A 54 16.29 0.83 -10.74
CA ILE A 54 16.51 1.92 -11.67
C ILE A 54 17.00 1.29 -12.97
N VAL A 55 16.24 1.46 -14.04
CA VAL A 55 16.48 0.82 -15.34
C VAL A 55 16.87 1.86 -16.36
N LYS A 56 18.00 1.64 -17.04
CA LYS A 56 18.49 2.42 -18.19
C LYS A 56 18.51 1.53 -19.42
N ASN A 57 17.82 1.91 -20.49
CA ASN A 57 17.84 1.17 -21.77
C ASN A 57 17.50 -0.33 -21.66
N GLY A 58 16.66 -0.70 -20.70
CA GLY A 58 16.28 -2.10 -20.43
C GLY A 58 17.25 -2.86 -19.51
N GLN A 59 18.36 -2.25 -19.08
CA GLN A 59 19.31 -2.81 -18.13
C GLN A 59 19.12 -2.20 -16.74
N THR A 60 19.14 -3.02 -15.70
CA THR A 60 19.08 -2.53 -14.32
C THR A 60 20.46 -1.98 -13.94
N ILE A 61 20.54 -0.67 -13.70
CA ILE A 61 21.79 0.01 -13.33
C ILE A 61 21.96 0.17 -11.82
N ALA A 62 20.86 0.08 -11.06
CA ALA A 62 20.87 0.02 -9.61
C ALA A 62 19.65 -0.77 -9.12
N ARG A 63 19.85 -1.55 -8.05
CA ARG A 63 18.78 -2.23 -7.30
C ARG A 63 18.91 -1.86 -5.83
N LEU A 64 17.83 -1.31 -5.28
CA LEU A 64 17.71 -0.94 -3.87
C LEU A 64 16.79 -1.94 -3.20
N SER A 65 17.34 -2.84 -2.39
CA SER A 65 16.55 -3.87 -1.71
C SER A 65 16.04 -3.37 -0.37
N GLY A 66 14.76 -3.59 -0.08
CA GLY A 66 14.22 -3.40 1.26
C GLY A 66 14.58 -4.57 2.18
N PRO A 67 14.46 -4.40 3.51
CA PRO A 67 14.78 -5.45 4.46
C PRO A 67 13.88 -6.68 4.26
N LEU A 68 14.45 -7.89 4.41
CA LEU A 68 13.66 -9.13 4.37
C LEU A 68 12.69 -9.19 5.55
N THR A 69 13.19 -8.85 6.74
CA THR A 69 12.41 -8.74 7.97
C THR A 69 12.56 -7.31 8.47
N PRO A 70 11.46 -6.55 8.58
CA PRO A 70 11.53 -5.21 9.16
C PRO A 70 12.07 -5.28 10.58
N VAL A 71 13.08 -4.44 10.86
CA VAL A 71 13.61 -4.25 12.20
C VAL A 71 12.89 -3.06 12.82
N ALA A 72 12.34 -3.25 14.01
CA ALA A 72 11.72 -2.16 14.76
C ALA A 72 12.79 -1.10 15.07
N PRO A 73 12.59 0.17 14.71
CA PRO A 73 13.55 1.22 15.00
C PRO A 73 13.79 1.40 16.51
N GLU A 74 14.95 1.95 16.85
CA GLU A 74 15.21 2.47 18.18
C GLU A 74 14.32 3.69 18.46
N GLY A 75 13.99 3.91 19.73
CA GLY A 75 13.04 4.95 20.15
C GLY A 75 11.68 4.40 20.58
N ASP A 76 10.91 5.26 21.25
CA ASP A 76 9.58 4.91 21.77
C ASP A 76 8.48 5.21 20.75
N THR A 77 8.46 6.42 20.20
CA THR A 77 7.52 6.83 19.15
C THR A 77 8.00 6.43 17.77
N LEU A 78 7.17 5.68 17.05
CA LEU A 78 7.46 5.16 15.73
C LEU A 78 6.38 5.55 14.74
N ARG A 79 6.78 5.78 13.49
CA ARG A 79 5.87 5.81 12.35
C ARG A 79 5.77 4.41 11.75
N CYS A 80 4.55 3.87 11.72
CA CYS A 80 4.27 2.54 11.22
C CYS A 80 3.02 2.52 10.35
N LYS A 81 2.96 1.57 9.41
CA LYS A 81 1.72 1.18 8.74
C LYS A 81 1.17 -0.09 9.37
N VAL A 82 -0.10 -0.07 9.75
CA VAL A 82 -0.83 -1.22 10.30
C VAL A 82 -2.03 -1.51 9.42
N LYS A 83 -1.99 -2.65 8.72
CA LYS A 83 -3.12 -3.14 7.93
C LYS A 83 -4.07 -3.93 8.81
N VAL A 84 -5.36 -3.63 8.76
CA VAL A 84 -6.40 -4.42 9.43
C VAL A 84 -7.31 -5.01 8.37
N ASP A 85 -7.35 -6.34 8.30
CA ASP A 85 -8.20 -7.11 7.39
C ASP A 85 -9.45 -7.63 8.10
N PHE A 86 -10.54 -7.74 7.35
CA PHE A 86 -11.88 -8.14 7.77
C PHE A 86 -12.43 -9.18 6.78
N GLY A 87 -12.86 -10.35 7.24
CA GLY A 87 -13.54 -11.32 6.38
C GLY A 87 -13.37 -12.77 6.82
N TRP A 88 -13.05 -13.66 5.87
CA TRP A 88 -12.90 -15.12 6.08
C TRP A 88 -14.14 -15.85 6.61
N ASN A 89 -15.32 -15.27 6.42
CA ASN A 89 -16.58 -15.98 6.65
C ASN A 89 -16.63 -17.28 5.83
N ARG A 90 -17.38 -18.28 6.30
CA ARG A 90 -17.70 -19.51 5.57
C ARG A 90 -18.99 -19.40 4.76
N GLU A 91 -19.90 -18.53 5.18
CA GLU A 91 -21.23 -18.37 4.58
C GLU A 91 -21.20 -17.45 3.35
N GLU A 92 -22.14 -17.69 2.43
CA GLU A 92 -22.36 -16.83 1.25
C GLU A 92 -22.89 -15.45 1.62
N LYS A 93 -23.59 -15.36 2.77
CA LYS A 93 -24.18 -14.10 3.22
C LYS A 93 -23.08 -13.10 3.54
N TYR A 94 -23.29 -11.86 3.10
CA TYR A 94 -22.45 -10.74 3.48
C TYR A 94 -22.36 -10.61 5.00
N VAL A 95 -21.14 -10.45 5.47
CA VAL A 95 -20.86 -9.92 6.81
C VAL A 95 -20.80 -8.42 6.65
N HIS A 96 -21.69 -7.73 7.35
CA HIS A 96 -21.64 -6.29 7.50
C HIS A 96 -20.67 -5.96 8.63
N TRP A 97 -19.69 -5.12 8.33
CA TRP A 97 -18.72 -4.58 9.26
C TRP A 97 -19.01 -3.10 9.42
N GLN A 98 -19.66 -2.76 10.52
CA GLN A 98 -19.89 -1.37 10.90
C GLN A 98 -19.21 -1.11 12.23
N GLY A 99 -18.37 -0.08 12.25
CA GLY A 99 -17.56 0.18 13.42
C GLY A 99 -16.42 1.14 13.14
N LYS A 100 -15.41 1.11 14.00
CA LYS A 100 -14.27 2.02 13.91
C LYS A 100 -12.97 1.37 14.28
N LEU A 101 -11.90 1.89 13.69
CA LEU A 101 -10.53 1.70 14.15
C LEU A 101 -10.07 2.96 14.85
N SER A 102 -9.36 2.83 15.97
CA SER A 102 -8.84 3.96 16.73
C SER A 102 -7.45 3.70 17.31
N VAL A 103 -6.79 4.78 17.73
CA VAL A 103 -5.54 4.75 18.49
C VAL A 103 -5.69 5.50 19.81
N ASP A 104 -5.19 4.93 20.91
CA ASP A 104 -5.28 5.58 22.24
C ASP A 104 -4.20 6.68 22.42
N LYS A 105 -3.01 6.47 21.85
CA LYS A 105 -1.84 7.35 21.89
C LYS A 105 -1.34 7.64 20.48
N GLY A 106 -0.66 8.77 20.31
CA GLY A 106 -0.17 9.21 19.01
C GLY A 106 -1.31 9.63 18.07
N SER A 107 -1.14 9.48 16.76
CA SER A 107 -2.16 9.88 15.78
C SER A 107 -2.16 9.01 14.53
N ILE A 108 -3.31 9.00 13.85
CA ILE A 108 -3.52 8.47 12.51
C ILE A 108 -3.20 9.60 11.52
N ARG A 109 -2.18 9.39 10.68
CA ARG A 109 -1.73 10.33 9.65
C ARG A 109 -2.53 10.17 8.36
N SER A 110 -2.90 8.94 8.02
CA SER A 110 -3.75 8.64 6.87
C SER A 110 -4.38 7.25 6.97
N VAL A 111 -5.45 7.05 6.21
CA VAL A 111 -6.16 5.77 6.08
C VAL A 111 -6.23 5.43 4.59
N THR A 112 -5.63 4.31 4.20
CA THR A 112 -5.67 3.82 2.81
C THR A 112 -6.66 2.65 2.72
N PRO A 113 -7.73 2.74 1.90
CA PRO A 113 -8.63 1.62 1.70
C PRO A 113 -7.99 0.54 0.81
N CYS A 114 -8.17 -0.72 1.21
CA CYS A 114 -7.85 -1.92 0.42
C CYS A 114 -9.16 -2.66 0.10
N PHE A 115 -10.16 -1.92 -0.39
CA PHE A 115 -11.49 -2.44 -0.61
C PHE A 115 -11.58 -3.24 -1.89
N ARG A 116 -12.31 -4.35 -1.83
CA ARG A 116 -12.61 -5.21 -2.97
C ARG A 116 -14.09 -5.08 -3.32
N GLY A 117 -14.35 -4.86 -4.60
CA GLY A 117 -15.70 -4.88 -5.16
C GLY A 117 -16.17 -6.29 -5.47
N ALA A 118 -17.44 -6.42 -5.83
CA ALA A 118 -17.99 -7.68 -6.28
C ALA A 118 -17.37 -8.11 -7.63
N ALA A 119 -17.04 -9.40 -7.76
CA ALA A 119 -16.37 -9.96 -8.94
C ALA A 119 -17.35 -10.26 -10.09
N PHE A 120 -18.17 -9.28 -10.47
CA PHE A 120 -19.08 -9.41 -11.62
C PHE A 120 -18.50 -8.67 -12.82
N THR A 121 -18.13 -9.41 -13.86
CA THR A 121 -17.56 -8.87 -15.10
C THR A 121 -18.61 -8.72 -16.21
N SER A 122 -19.84 -9.21 -16.01
CA SER A 122 -20.97 -9.09 -16.92
C SER A 122 -22.30 -9.28 -16.17
N PRO A 123 -23.41 -8.66 -16.64
CA PRO A 123 -24.75 -8.97 -16.15
C PRO A 123 -25.03 -10.48 -16.29
N GLN A 124 -25.62 -11.11 -15.28
CA GLN A 124 -26.08 -12.50 -15.38
C GLN A 124 -27.48 -12.55 -15.99
N GLU A 125 -27.77 -13.58 -16.81
CA GLU A 125 -29.11 -13.78 -17.36
C GLU A 125 -30.15 -13.90 -16.22
N GLY A 126 -31.14 -12.99 -16.22
CA GLY A 126 -32.23 -12.99 -15.25
C GLY A 126 -32.07 -12.05 -14.05
N GLU A 127 -30.90 -11.43 -13.85
CA GLU A 127 -30.72 -10.39 -12.83
C GLU A 127 -30.88 -8.99 -13.43
N THR A 128 -32.03 -8.34 -13.18
CA THR A 128 -32.36 -7.01 -13.74
C THR A 128 -31.98 -5.84 -12.82
N GLU A 129 -31.78 -6.09 -11.53
CA GLU A 129 -31.35 -5.11 -10.54
C GLU A 129 -30.34 -5.73 -9.57
N PHE A 130 -29.20 -5.08 -9.38
CA PHE A 130 -28.16 -5.54 -8.45
C PHE A 130 -27.85 -4.47 -7.41
N HIS A 131 -28.15 -4.77 -6.15
CA HIS A 131 -27.74 -3.93 -5.03
C HIS A 131 -26.27 -4.19 -4.70
N THR A 132 -25.40 -3.34 -5.26
CA THR A 132 -23.97 -3.38 -4.93
C THR A 132 -23.75 -2.85 -3.51
N HIS A 133 -23.21 -3.70 -2.64
CA HIS A 133 -22.71 -3.28 -1.35
C HIS A 133 -21.40 -2.51 -1.55
N VAL A 134 -21.39 -1.24 -1.16
CA VAL A 134 -20.25 -0.35 -1.36
C VAL A 134 -19.53 -0.16 -0.02
N ASN A 135 -18.27 -0.54 0.01
CA ASN A 135 -17.37 -0.30 1.15
C ASN A 135 -17.01 1.19 1.23
N ARG A 136 -17.07 1.77 2.43
CA ARG A 136 -16.82 3.19 2.67
C ARG A 136 -15.96 3.41 3.91
N ILE A 137 -15.08 4.40 3.80
CA ILE A 137 -14.55 5.11 4.95
C ILE A 137 -15.54 6.26 5.19
N LEU A 138 -16.22 6.24 6.33
CA LEU A 138 -17.24 7.24 6.69
C LEU A 138 -16.59 8.52 7.21
N SER A 139 -15.51 8.38 7.99
CA SER A 139 -14.77 9.50 8.56
C SER A 139 -13.29 9.14 8.77
N ILE A 140 -12.43 10.16 8.72
CA ILE A 140 -11.01 10.06 9.06
C ILE A 140 -10.69 11.20 10.01
N GLY A 141 -10.26 10.86 11.23
CA GLY A 141 -9.73 11.80 12.21
C GLY A 141 -8.34 11.38 12.69
N GLU A 142 -7.73 12.23 13.51
CA GLU A 142 -6.39 11.97 14.05
C GLU A 142 -6.35 10.79 15.04
N LYS A 143 -7.50 10.38 15.57
CA LYS A 143 -7.59 9.32 16.59
C LYS A 143 -8.39 8.11 16.15
N GLU A 144 -9.28 8.28 15.19
CA GLU A 144 -10.16 7.20 14.75
C GLU A 144 -10.61 7.38 13.30
N THR A 145 -11.06 6.27 12.72
CA THR A 145 -11.70 6.22 11.42
C THR A 145 -12.89 5.27 11.49
N GLU A 146 -14.04 5.75 11.03
CA GLU A 146 -15.26 4.95 10.97
C GLU A 146 -15.40 4.28 9.60
N LEU A 147 -15.80 3.02 9.61
CA LEU A 147 -15.88 2.17 8.43
C LEU A 147 -17.27 1.54 8.32
N ASP A 148 -17.73 1.43 7.08
CA ASP A 148 -18.94 0.71 6.68
C ASP A 148 -18.59 -0.20 5.51
N MET A 149 -18.42 -1.49 5.78
CA MET A 149 -17.84 -2.45 4.83
C MET A 149 -18.60 -3.77 4.81
N TYR A 150 -18.42 -4.51 3.73
CA TYR A 150 -19.06 -5.79 3.48
C TYR A 150 -18.04 -6.78 2.95
N SER A 151 -17.97 -7.96 3.56
CA SER A 151 -17.15 -9.07 3.07
C SER A 151 -18.00 -10.32 2.88
N THR A 152 -17.57 -11.22 2.01
CA THR A 152 -18.13 -12.56 1.85
C THR A 152 -17.05 -13.61 2.11
N LYS A 153 -17.41 -14.89 2.00
CA LYS A 153 -16.41 -15.95 1.94
C LYS A 153 -15.50 -15.77 0.73
N ASN A 154 -14.26 -16.24 0.84
CA ASN A 154 -13.40 -16.33 -0.33
C ASN A 154 -14.00 -17.34 -1.32
N PRO A 155 -14.17 -17.00 -2.61
CA PRO A 155 -14.71 -17.93 -3.60
C PRO A 155 -13.84 -19.19 -3.77
N ASN A 156 -12.54 -19.05 -3.56
CA ASN A 156 -11.54 -20.11 -3.63
C ASN A 156 -10.32 -19.72 -2.77
N THR A 157 -9.28 -20.55 -2.76
CA THR A 157 -8.08 -20.34 -1.93
C THR A 157 -7.15 -19.21 -2.40
N THR A 158 -7.34 -18.66 -3.61
CA THR A 158 -6.48 -17.64 -4.22
C THR A 158 -7.16 -16.30 -4.46
N THR A 159 -8.49 -16.25 -4.40
CA THR A 159 -9.31 -15.04 -4.55
C THR A 159 -9.78 -14.56 -3.19
N ALA A 160 -9.11 -13.51 -2.66
CA ALA A 160 -9.54 -12.88 -1.42
C ALA A 160 -10.83 -12.07 -1.61
N ALA A 161 -11.82 -12.29 -0.76
CA ALA A 161 -13.03 -11.46 -0.61
C ALA A 161 -13.02 -10.66 0.71
N THR A 162 -11.87 -10.58 1.37
CA THR A 162 -11.66 -9.74 2.55
C THR A 162 -11.67 -8.26 2.18
N GLN A 163 -12.00 -7.43 3.16
CA GLN A 163 -11.81 -5.99 3.11
C GLN A 163 -10.66 -5.60 4.02
N ALA A 164 -9.98 -4.50 3.73
CA ALA A 164 -8.96 -4.00 4.64
C ALA A 164 -8.82 -2.49 4.55
N VAL A 165 -8.24 -1.92 5.60
CA VAL A 165 -7.67 -0.57 5.58
C VAL A 165 -6.27 -0.60 6.16
N ILE A 166 -5.44 0.34 5.73
CA ILE A 166 -4.09 0.55 6.25
C ILE A 166 -4.07 1.87 6.99
N LEU A 167 -3.72 1.82 8.27
CA LEU A 167 -3.51 3.00 9.11
C LEU A 167 -2.02 3.37 9.05
N ASP A 168 -1.68 4.56 8.55
CA ASP A 168 -0.36 5.17 8.75
C ASP A 168 -0.42 5.91 10.10
N VAL A 169 0.24 5.36 11.11
CA VAL A 169 0.18 5.84 12.50
C VAL A 169 1.54 6.35 12.95
N GLU A 170 1.53 7.34 13.83
CA GLU A 170 2.71 7.82 14.53
C GLU A 170 2.41 7.80 16.04
N MET A 171 2.98 6.84 16.76
CA MET A 171 2.60 6.54 18.14
C MET A 171 3.70 5.81 18.90
N PRO A 172 3.71 5.88 20.25
CA PRO A 172 4.64 5.09 21.06
C PRO A 172 4.38 3.59 20.93
N LYS A 173 5.39 2.75 21.17
CA LYS A 173 5.27 1.27 21.20
C LYS A 173 4.18 0.81 22.18
N SER A 174 3.97 1.57 23.25
CA SER A 174 2.93 1.33 24.26
C SER A 174 1.53 1.79 23.87
N GLY A 175 1.37 2.50 22.76
CA GLY A 175 0.06 2.88 22.24
C GLY A 175 -0.63 1.69 21.57
N LYS A 176 -1.95 1.68 21.58
CA LYS A 176 -2.80 0.61 21.09
C LYS A 176 -3.52 0.99 19.80
N VAL A 177 -3.59 0.05 18.87
CA VAL A 177 -4.55 0.05 17.78
C VAL A 177 -5.77 -0.75 18.25
N ILE A 178 -6.95 -0.16 18.13
CA ILE A 178 -8.20 -0.69 18.68
C ILE A 178 -9.19 -0.86 17.53
N ALA A 179 -9.85 -2.02 17.46
CA ALA A 179 -10.95 -2.28 16.55
C ALA A 179 -12.24 -2.55 17.33
N GLU A 180 -13.29 -1.77 17.02
CA GLU A 180 -14.63 -1.91 17.60
C GLU A 180 -15.63 -2.18 16.47
N PHE A 181 -16.00 -3.45 16.28
CA PHE A 181 -16.88 -3.90 15.20
C PHE A 181 -17.84 -4.96 15.70
N ASN A 182 -19.09 -4.91 15.26
CA ASN A 182 -20.10 -5.94 15.51
C ASN A 182 -20.25 -6.29 17.01
N GLY A 183 -20.17 -5.27 17.86
CA GLY A 183 -20.29 -5.42 19.32
C GLY A 183 -19.07 -6.06 20.00
N LYS A 184 -17.96 -6.25 19.28
CA LYS A 184 -16.68 -6.74 19.81
C LYS A 184 -15.63 -5.64 19.79
N LYS A 185 -14.74 -5.69 20.78
CA LYS A 185 -13.58 -4.81 20.90
C LYS A 185 -12.31 -5.66 21.01
N PHE A 186 -11.34 -5.35 20.16
CA PHE A 186 -10.00 -5.95 20.20
C PHE A 186 -8.96 -4.84 20.20
N GLU A 187 -7.87 -5.03 20.92
CA GLU A 187 -6.82 -4.03 21.04
C GLU A 187 -5.44 -4.69 21.14
N HIS A 188 -4.46 -4.09 20.47
CA HIS A 188 -3.07 -4.50 20.53
C HIS A 188 -2.16 -3.29 20.54
N THR A 189 -1.11 -3.37 21.35
CA THR A 189 -0.05 -2.37 21.35
C THR A 189 0.72 -2.41 20.03
N LEU A 190 1.29 -1.27 19.63
CA LEU A 190 2.17 -1.21 18.47
C LEU A 190 3.38 -2.15 18.66
N GLY A 191 3.89 -2.28 19.90
CA GLY A 191 4.93 -3.24 20.26
C GLY A 191 4.58 -4.68 19.90
N GLU A 192 3.40 -5.17 20.31
CA GLU A 192 2.94 -6.51 19.96
C GLU A 192 2.80 -6.71 18.44
N LEU A 193 2.32 -5.68 17.74
CA LEU A 193 2.15 -5.73 16.30
C LEU A 193 3.47 -5.69 15.54
N LEU A 194 4.54 -5.11 16.10
CA LEU A 194 5.88 -5.16 15.50
C LEU A 194 6.47 -6.58 15.53
N GLU A 195 6.12 -7.37 16.53
CA GLU A 195 6.54 -8.77 16.68
C GLU A 195 5.78 -9.70 15.73
N GLY A 196 4.51 -9.40 15.44
CA GLY A 196 3.73 -10.18 14.46
C GLY A 196 2.26 -9.85 14.43
N SER A 197 1.55 -10.46 13.49
CA SER A 197 0.11 -10.29 13.34
C SER A 197 -0.70 -10.85 14.52
N ARG A 198 -1.92 -10.37 14.71
CA ARG A 198 -2.88 -10.84 15.72
C ARG A 198 -4.27 -11.00 15.09
N SER A 199 -4.89 -12.16 15.26
CA SER A 199 -6.18 -12.50 14.63
C SER A 199 -7.24 -12.83 15.66
N HIS A 200 -8.47 -12.41 15.41
CA HIS A 200 -9.62 -12.68 16.27
C HIS A 200 -10.84 -13.10 15.46
N PHE A 201 -11.52 -14.13 15.96
CA PHE A 201 -12.85 -14.48 15.49
C PHE A 201 -13.93 -13.63 16.18
N ILE A 202 -14.98 -13.27 15.46
CA ILE A 202 -16.08 -12.44 15.98
C ILE A 202 -17.09 -13.26 16.78
N THR A 203 -17.66 -14.30 16.18
CA THR A 203 -18.74 -15.10 16.77
C THR A 203 -18.29 -16.47 17.27
N GLY A 204 -17.12 -16.96 16.86
CA GLY A 204 -16.55 -18.21 17.37
C GLY A 204 -15.51 -18.82 16.43
N TRP A 205 -14.97 -19.98 16.79
CA TRP A 205 -13.99 -20.65 15.94
C TRP A 205 -14.51 -20.88 14.51
N LEU A 206 -13.73 -20.47 13.51
CA LEU A 206 -14.09 -20.45 12.08
C LEU A 206 -15.24 -19.51 11.67
N SER A 207 -15.56 -18.50 12.48
CA SER A 207 -16.40 -17.39 12.04
C SER A 207 -15.63 -16.38 11.19
N GLU A 208 -16.31 -15.32 10.77
CA GLU A 208 -15.68 -14.09 10.33
C GLU A 208 -14.64 -13.59 11.34
N ALA A 209 -13.57 -12.99 10.83
CA ALA A 209 -12.40 -12.63 11.60
C ALA A 209 -11.87 -11.24 11.25
N ILE A 210 -11.20 -10.65 12.24
CA ILE A 210 -10.38 -9.45 12.11
C ILE A 210 -8.91 -9.87 12.27
N LEU A 211 -8.06 -9.40 11.35
CA LEU A 211 -6.62 -9.60 11.40
C LEU A 211 -5.91 -8.25 11.48
N PHE A 212 -5.26 -7.99 12.60
CA PHE A 212 -4.24 -6.94 12.70
C PHE A 212 -2.95 -7.51 12.12
N ASN A 213 -2.52 -7.00 10.98
CA ASN A 213 -1.25 -7.41 10.40
C ASN A 213 -0.08 -6.86 11.20
N ARG A 214 1.08 -7.50 11.03
CA ARG A 214 2.34 -7.00 11.57
C ARG A 214 2.54 -5.52 11.20
N ALA A 215 2.84 -4.70 12.20
CA ALA A 215 3.17 -3.30 12.00
C ALA A 215 4.45 -3.18 11.16
N MET A 216 4.39 -2.33 10.15
CA MET A 216 5.48 -2.08 9.22
C MET A 216 6.13 -0.75 9.56
N PRO A 217 7.36 -0.70 10.09
CA PRO A 217 8.08 0.55 10.31
C PRO A 217 8.39 1.27 9.00
N GLU A 218 8.51 2.60 9.06
CA GLU A 218 8.85 3.46 7.91
C GLU A 218 10.02 2.95 7.08
N SER A 219 11.09 2.50 7.75
CA SER A 219 12.30 1.96 7.12
C SER A 219 12.06 0.77 6.18
N CYS A 220 10.92 0.05 6.28
CA CYS A 220 10.62 -1.05 5.35
C CYS A 220 9.77 -0.61 4.15
N PHE A 221 9.00 0.48 4.24
CA PHE A 221 8.06 0.89 3.19
C PHE A 221 8.46 2.19 2.48
N THR A 222 9.57 2.82 2.87
CA THR A 222 10.18 3.96 2.18
C THR A 222 11.61 3.68 1.74
N ILE A 223 12.00 4.13 0.54
CA ILE A 223 13.39 4.13 0.07
C ILE A 223 13.69 5.47 -0.58
N GLU A 224 14.79 6.09 -0.18
CA GLU A 224 15.35 7.29 -0.81
C GLU A 224 16.75 7.00 -1.34
N HIS A 225 17.06 7.51 -2.54
CA HIS A 225 18.33 7.25 -3.19
C HIS A 225 18.75 8.37 -4.15
N TYR A 226 20.06 8.58 -4.22
CA TYR A 226 20.71 9.51 -5.12
C TYR A 226 21.88 8.80 -5.82
N MET A 227 22.00 8.97 -7.13
CA MET A 227 23.16 8.52 -7.89
C MET A 227 23.43 9.43 -9.09
N GLU A 228 24.57 9.25 -9.75
CA GLU A 228 24.91 9.97 -10.97
C GLU A 228 25.31 8.97 -12.07
N ASP A 229 24.77 9.15 -13.27
CA ASP A 229 25.23 8.49 -14.49
C ASP A 229 25.94 9.50 -15.39
N LYS A 230 27.19 9.20 -15.74
CA LYS A 230 28.06 10.05 -16.59
C LYS A 230 28.34 9.43 -17.96
N GLU A 231 27.77 8.26 -18.25
CA GLU A 231 28.12 7.48 -19.44
C GLU A 231 26.91 7.33 -20.37
N PRO A 232 26.63 8.30 -21.26
CA PRO A 232 25.65 8.13 -22.33
C PRO A 232 25.92 6.86 -23.15
N GLN A 233 24.89 6.03 -23.35
CA GLN A 233 24.99 4.78 -24.11
C GLN A 233 24.37 4.89 -25.50
N ARG A 234 23.45 5.82 -25.69
CA ARG A 234 22.70 6.07 -26.95
C ARG A 234 22.56 7.57 -27.18
N ASP A 235 22.15 7.94 -28.40
CA ASP A 235 21.77 9.32 -28.73
C ASP A 235 20.60 9.81 -27.86
N THR A 236 19.69 8.89 -27.50
CA THR A 236 18.67 9.10 -26.48
C THR A 236 18.63 7.88 -25.56
N ASP A 237 19.12 8.05 -24.35
CA ASP A 237 18.93 7.06 -23.29
C ASP A 237 17.56 7.24 -22.65
N TYR A 238 16.96 6.17 -22.13
CA TYR A 238 15.74 6.28 -21.32
C TYR A 238 15.92 5.61 -19.96
N TYR A 239 15.31 6.22 -18.96
CA TYR A 239 15.35 5.78 -17.57
C TYR A 239 13.96 5.58 -17.03
N TYR A 240 13.70 4.49 -16.35
CA TYR A 240 12.46 4.33 -15.59
C TYR A 240 12.72 3.52 -14.32
N VAL A 241 11.75 3.58 -13.42
CA VAL A 241 11.79 2.87 -12.16
C VAL A 241 10.72 1.79 -12.15
N ARG A 242 11.05 0.63 -11.59
CA ARG A 242 10.06 -0.36 -11.18
C ARG A 242 10.22 -0.67 -9.70
N VAL A 243 9.10 -0.75 -8.99
CA VAL A 243 9.02 -1.04 -7.56
C VAL A 243 8.29 -2.35 -7.40
N ARG A 244 8.80 -3.22 -6.53
CA ARG A 244 8.10 -4.42 -6.06
C ARG A 244 7.94 -4.36 -4.55
N GLN A 245 6.74 -4.64 -4.07
CA GLN A 245 6.43 -4.80 -2.64
C GLN A 245 6.38 -6.28 -2.25
N ARG A 246 6.50 -6.56 -0.94
CA ARG A 246 6.51 -7.91 -0.37
C ARG A 246 5.17 -8.64 -0.51
N ASP A 247 4.07 -7.90 -0.65
CA ASP A 247 2.74 -8.45 -0.95
C ASP A 247 2.54 -8.79 -2.44
N GLY A 248 3.58 -8.62 -3.26
CA GLY A 248 3.57 -8.93 -4.68
C GLY A 248 3.01 -7.83 -5.56
N GLN A 249 2.64 -6.66 -5.01
CA GLN A 249 2.22 -5.51 -5.80
C GLN A 249 3.42 -4.80 -6.45
N TRP A 250 3.20 -4.24 -7.63
CA TRP A 250 4.22 -3.57 -8.42
C TRP A 250 3.77 -2.18 -8.84
N ALA A 251 4.76 -1.33 -9.08
CA ALA A 251 4.57 -0.08 -9.80
C ALA A 251 5.71 0.24 -10.77
N TRP A 252 5.39 1.01 -11.81
CA TRP A 252 6.33 1.49 -12.82
C TRP A 252 6.15 2.99 -13.03
N SER A 253 7.26 3.73 -13.12
CA SER A 253 7.23 5.11 -13.57
C SER A 253 7.17 5.18 -15.10
N SER A 254 6.68 6.31 -15.63
CA SER A 254 6.98 6.65 -17.02
C SER A 254 8.48 6.87 -17.21
N PRO A 255 9.03 6.62 -18.41
CA PRO A 255 10.42 6.90 -18.67
C PRO A 255 10.74 8.41 -18.65
N ILE A 256 11.98 8.74 -18.31
CA ILE A 256 12.61 10.02 -18.64
C ILE A 256 13.58 9.77 -19.78
N TRP A 257 13.49 10.56 -20.85
CA TRP A 257 14.39 10.46 -22.00
C TRP A 257 15.52 11.49 -21.88
N ALA A 258 16.76 11.06 -22.07
CA ALA A 258 17.95 11.89 -21.98
C ALA A 258 18.70 11.86 -23.31
N GLU A 259 18.55 12.94 -24.08
CA GLU A 259 19.27 13.20 -25.32
C GLU A 259 20.72 13.58 -25.02
N ARG A 260 21.65 12.98 -25.76
CA ARG A 260 23.07 13.32 -25.72
C ARG A 260 23.29 14.73 -26.28
N THR A 261 24.27 15.44 -25.71
CA THR A 261 24.76 16.73 -26.25
C THR A 261 26.05 16.52 -27.03
#